data_AF-A0A7R9KUF5-F1
#
_entry.id   AF-A0A7R9KUF5-F1
#
_cell.length_a   1.000
_cell.length_b   1.000
_cell.length_c   1.000
_cell.angle_alpha   90.00
_cell.angle_beta   90.00
_cell.angle_gamma   90.00
#
_symmetry.space_group_name_H-M   'P 1'
#
loop_
_entity.id
_entity.type
_entity.pdbx_description
1 polymer ?
#
loop_
_entity_poly.entity_id
_entity_poly.type
_entity_poly.pdbx_seq_one_letter_code
_entity_poly.pdbx_strand_id
1 'polypeptide(L)'
;MSDPRLNQIRIKTGILKRVAKERMVYEKEVVIERKRLETMKSQLKDEYELRKQEEVINECLTMIPDSIARTQQAFNDLNTILQETQSELSETEVFQTANTLIQELELIPA
;
A
#
# COMPACT_ATOMS: atom_id res chain seq x y z
N MET A 1 15.41 -27.08 -14.53
CA MET A 1 14.56 -26.63 -13.41
C MET A 1 14.59 -25.12 -13.38
N SER A 2 13.46 -24.45 -13.14
CA SER A 2 13.44 -23.00 -12.93
C SER A 2 14.26 -22.66 -11.68
N ASP A 3 15.06 -21.59 -11.72
CA ASP A 3 15.79 -21.09 -10.54
C ASP A 3 14.79 -20.88 -9.38
N PRO A 4 14.99 -21.51 -8.20
CA PRO A 4 14.09 -21.38 -7.06
C PRO A 4 13.90 -19.93 -6.58
N ARG A 5 14.90 -19.07 -6.79
CA ARG A 5 14.87 -17.65 -6.40
C ARG A 5 13.86 -16.86 -7.24
N LEU A 6 13.69 -17.21 -8.52
CA LEU A 6 12.66 -16.59 -9.37
C LEU A 6 11.24 -16.85 -8.85
N ASN A 7 10.99 -18.03 -8.27
CA ASN A 7 9.71 -18.31 -7.64
C ASN A 7 9.51 -17.48 -6.36
N GLN A 8 10.56 -17.31 -5.55
CA GLN A 8 10.51 -16.46 -4.36
C GLN A 8 10.26 -15.00 -4.70
N ILE A 9 10.95 -14.46 -5.72
CA ILE A 9 10.72 -13.10 -6.22
C ILE A 9 9.26 -12.96 -6.65
N ARG A 10 8.74 -13.88 -7.47
CA ARG A 10 7.33 -13.85 -7.92
C ARG A 10 6.33 -13.84 -6.75
N ILE A 11 6.58 -14.65 -5.72
CA ILE A 11 5.74 -14.70 -4.52
C ILE A 11 5.78 -13.37 -3.77
N LYS A 12 6.98 -12.86 -3.49
CA LYS A 12 7.19 -11.60 -2.74
C LYS A 12 6.63 -10.39 -3.50
N THR A 13 6.79 -10.32 -4.82
CA THR A 13 6.14 -9.32 -5.68
C THR A 13 4.61 -9.38 -5.55
N GLY A 14 4.03 -10.58 -5.56
CA GLY A 14 2.60 -10.76 -5.37
C GLY A 14 2.10 -10.30 -3.99
N ILE A 15 2.88 -10.54 -2.94
CA ILE A 15 2.58 -10.07 -1.58
C ILE A 15 2.60 -8.54 -1.54
N LEU A 16 3.69 -7.91 -1.99
CA LEU A 16 3.84 -6.46 -1.99
C LEU A 16 2.70 -5.78 -2.76
N LYS A 17 2.37 -6.29 -3.95
CA LYS A 17 1.27 -5.74 -4.77
C LYS A 17 -0.08 -5.78 -4.08
N ARG A 18 -0.38 -6.86 -3.33
CA ARG A 18 -1.64 -6.97 -2.58
C ARG A 18 -1.70 -5.99 -1.42
N VAL A 19 -0.65 -5.94 -0.61
CA VAL A 19 -0.62 -5.08 0.58
C VAL A 19 -0.58 -3.59 0.19
N ALA A 20 0.15 -3.23 -0.87
CA ALA A 20 0.12 -1.87 -1.42
C ALA A 20 -1.29 -1.46 -1.91
N LYS A 21 -2.01 -2.38 -2.56
CA LYS A 21 -3.40 -2.12 -2.97
C LYS A 21 -4.34 -1.97 -1.76
N GLU A 22 -4.15 -2.76 -0.71
CA GLU A 22 -4.90 -2.67 0.54
C GLU A 22 -4.71 -1.30 1.19
N ARG A 23 -3.46 -0.86 1.36
CA ARG A 23 -3.12 0.49 1.84
C ARG A 23 -3.84 1.58 1.03
N MET A 24 -3.75 1.52 -0.30
CA MET A 24 -4.41 2.48 -1.20
C MET A 24 -5.93 2.54 -1.02
N VAL A 25 -6.58 1.41 -0.73
CA VAL A 25 -8.03 1.37 -0.47
C VAL A 25 -8.35 2.10 0.84
N TYR A 26 -7.60 1.87 1.91
CA TYR A 26 -7.81 2.56 3.18
C TYR A 26 -7.56 4.06 3.10
N GLU A 27 -6.51 4.49 2.40
CA GLU A 27 -6.24 5.91 2.16
C GLU A 27 -7.36 6.58 1.36
N LYS A 28 -7.89 5.89 0.34
CA LYS A 28 -9.04 6.39 -0.44
C LYS A 28 -10.29 6.52 0.40
N GLU A 29 -10.55 5.58 1.30
CA GLU A 29 -11.72 5.62 2.18
C GLU A 29 -11.69 6.87 3.06
N VAL A 30 -10.53 7.18 3.66
CA VAL A 30 -10.35 8.41 4.45
C VAL A 30 -10.63 9.65 3.60
N VAL A 31 -10.19 9.69 2.35
CA VAL A 31 -10.49 10.82 1.44
C VAL A 31 -11.98 10.93 1.15
N ILE A 32 -12.68 9.80 0.93
CA ILE A 32 -14.12 9.76 0.68
C ILE A 32 -14.88 10.28 1.91
N GLU A 33 -14.57 9.77 3.10
CA GLU A 33 -15.27 10.16 4.33
C GLU A 33 -14.98 11.60 4.73
N ARG A 34 -13.76 12.12 4.44
CA ARG A 34 -13.46 13.56 4.59
C ARG A 34 -14.27 14.43 3.63
N LYS A 35 -14.39 14.04 2.36
CA LYS A 35 -15.24 14.76 1.39
C LYS A 35 -16.71 14.74 1.81
N ARG A 36 -17.16 13.63 2.38
CA ARG A 36 -18.51 13.51 2.95
C ARG A 36 -18.71 14.47 4.12
N LEU A 37 -17.75 14.58 5.04
CA LEU A 37 -17.81 15.56 6.12
C LEU A 37 -17.90 17.00 5.59
N GLU A 38 -17.09 17.37 4.59
CA GLU A 38 -17.17 18.71 3.97
C GLU A 38 -18.52 18.97 3.30
N THR A 39 -19.12 17.94 2.70
CA THR A 39 -20.48 18.02 2.15
C THR A 39 -21.53 18.19 3.26
N MET A 40 -21.37 17.52 4.40
CA MET A 40 -22.27 17.68 5.55
C MET A 40 -22.18 19.09 6.14
N LYS A 41 -20.97 19.67 6.22
CA LYS A 41 -20.77 21.06 6.64
C LYS A 41 -21.46 22.04 5.70
N SER A 42 -21.36 21.84 4.38
CA SER A 42 -22.03 22.73 3.42
C SER A 42 -23.56 22.62 3.44
N GLN A 43 -24.09 21.47 3.88
CA GLN A 43 -25.51 21.25 4.11
C GLN A 43 -26.02 21.78 5.47
N LEU A 44 -25.15 22.43 6.27
CA LEU A 44 -25.47 22.94 7.61
C LEU A 44 -26.08 21.86 8.53
N LYS A 45 -25.53 20.64 8.42
CA LYS A 45 -25.84 19.51 9.31
C LYS A 45 -25.50 19.87 10.76
N ASP A 46 -26.23 19.28 11.70
CA ASP A 46 -26.04 19.58 13.11
C ASP A 46 -24.72 19.02 13.65
N GLU A 47 -24.29 19.54 14.80
CA GLU A 47 -23.01 19.19 15.43
C GLU A 47 -22.91 17.71 15.79
N TYR A 48 -24.03 17.07 16.16
CA TYR A 48 -24.04 15.65 16.48
C TYR A 48 -23.80 14.79 15.22
N GLU A 49 -24.44 15.13 14.10
CA GLU A 49 -24.20 14.47 12.81
C GLU A 49 -22.75 14.65 12.34
N LEU A 50 -22.18 15.85 12.47
CA LEU A 50 -20.79 16.12 12.11
C LEU A 50 -19.80 15.35 12.97
N ARG A 51 -20.01 15.31 14.29
CA ARG A 51 -19.15 14.56 15.22
C ARG A 51 -19.18 13.06 14.93
N LYS A 52 -20.36 12.51 14.61
CA LYS A 52 -20.48 11.11 14.22
C LYS A 52 -19.70 10.79 12.95
N GLN A 53 -19.68 11.72 11.99
CA GLN A 53 -18.90 11.56 10.77
C GLN A 53 -17.39 11.65 11.05
N GLU A 54 -16.96 12.46 12.02
CA GLU A 54 -15.56 12.49 12.48
C GLU A 54 -15.14 11.18 13.16
N GLU A 55 -16.03 10.56 13.94
CA GLU A 55 -15.81 9.22 14.52
C GLU A 55 -15.56 8.18 13.42
N VAL A 56 -16.38 8.17 12.36
CA VAL A 56 -16.18 7.28 11.19
C VAL A 56 -14.82 7.52 10.53
N ILE A 57 -14.42 8.79 10.33
CA ILE A 57 -13.10 9.12 9.76
C ILE A 57 -11.97 8.58 10.66
N ASN A 58 -12.11 8.71 11.99
CA ASN A 58 -11.12 8.21 12.93
C ASN A 58 -11.02 6.68 12.89
N GLU A 59 -12.13 5.97 12.79
CA GLU A 59 -12.13 4.51 12.59
C GLU A 59 -11.37 4.13 11.32
N CYS A 60 -11.60 4.82 10.19
CA CYS A 60 -10.85 4.58 8.95
C CYS A 60 -9.35 4.85 9.12
N LEU A 61 -8.99 5.93 9.82
CA LEU A 61 -7.59 6.28 10.10
C LEU A 61 -6.87 5.21 10.95
N THR A 62 -7.57 4.54 11.86
CA THR A 62 -6.95 3.50 12.72
C THR A 62 -6.40 2.31 11.93
N MET A 63 -6.88 2.07 10.70
CA MET A 63 -6.46 0.95 9.85
C MET A 63 -5.18 1.23 9.05
N ILE A 64 -4.85 2.51 8.84
CA ILE A 64 -3.72 2.91 7.98
C ILE A 64 -2.36 2.51 8.55
N PRO A 65 -2.04 2.71 9.85
CA PRO A 65 -0.71 2.43 10.39
C PRO A 65 -0.26 0.98 10.18
N ASP A 66 -1.14 0.00 10.43
CA ASP A 66 -0.83 -1.43 10.21
C ASP A 66 -0.58 -1.72 8.72
N SER A 67 -1.41 -1.15 7.83
CA SER A 67 -1.24 -1.34 6.40
C SER A 67 0.10 -0.78 5.90
N ILE A 68 0.54 0.39 6.40
CA ILE A 68 1.85 0.99 6.09
C ILE A 68 2.96 0.06 6.58
N ALA A 69 2.88 -0.42 7.82
CA ALA A 69 3.89 -1.31 8.38
C ALA A 69 4.02 -2.61 7.58
N ARG A 70 2.90 -3.23 7.20
CA ARG A 70 2.88 -4.43 6.35
C ARG A 70 3.42 -4.16 4.95
N THR A 71 3.11 -3.01 4.34
CA THR A 71 3.67 -2.61 3.04
C THR A 71 5.19 -2.46 3.15
N GLN A 72 5.68 -1.77 4.18
CA GLN A 72 7.10 -1.54 4.38
C GLN A 72 7.86 -2.86 4.59
N GLN A 73 7.30 -3.78 5.38
CA GLN A 73 7.90 -5.09 5.56
C GLN A 73 7.97 -5.87 4.24
N ALA A 74 6.87 -5.95 3.49
CA ALA A 74 6.84 -6.63 2.20
C ALA A 74 7.78 -6.00 1.16
N PHE A 75 7.93 -4.67 1.22
CA PHE A 75 8.85 -3.91 0.39
C PHE A 75 10.30 -4.30 0.71
N ASN A 76 10.69 -4.23 1.99
CA ASN A 76 12.03 -4.58 2.44
C ASN A 76 12.37 -6.04 2.10
N ASP A 77 11.41 -6.94 2.29
CA ASP A 77 11.52 -8.36 1.96
C ASP A 77 11.79 -8.62 0.47
N LEU A 78 11.14 -7.87 -0.41
CA LEU A 78 11.34 -7.97 -1.87
C LEU A 78 12.64 -7.28 -2.29
N ASN A 79 12.93 -6.10 -1.75
CA ASN A 79 14.14 -5.34 -2.07
C ASN A 79 15.40 -6.13 -1.69
N THR A 80 15.40 -6.76 -0.52
CA THR A 80 16.54 -7.59 -0.05
C THR A 80 16.86 -8.71 -1.04
N ILE A 81 15.86 -9.50 -1.46
CA ILE A 81 16.10 -10.60 -2.41
C ILE A 81 16.51 -10.09 -3.80
N LEU A 82 16.01 -8.92 -4.23
CA LEU A 82 16.43 -8.33 -5.50
C LEU A 82 17.90 -7.89 -5.44
N GLN A 83 18.33 -7.26 -4.34
CA GLN A 83 19.73 -6.88 -4.13
C GLN A 83 20.66 -8.09 -4.12
N GLU A 84 20.28 -9.16 -3.41
CA GLU A 84 21.06 -10.40 -3.34
C GLU A 84 21.20 -11.13 -4.68
N THR A 85 20.23 -10.96 -5.58
CA THR A 85 20.16 -11.72 -6.85
C THR A 85 20.40 -10.87 -8.09
N GLN A 86 20.62 -9.57 -7.95
CA GLN A 86 20.80 -8.60 -9.03
C GLN A 86 21.85 -9.05 -10.05
N SER A 87 23.01 -9.53 -9.60
CA SER A 87 24.12 -9.91 -10.49
C SER A 87 23.83 -11.11 -11.39
N GLU A 88 22.83 -11.92 -11.02
CA GLU A 88 22.53 -13.18 -11.70
C GLU A 88 21.19 -13.14 -12.44
N LEU A 89 20.21 -12.39 -11.92
CA LEU A 89 18.81 -12.49 -12.34
C LEU A 89 18.26 -11.19 -12.94
N SER A 90 19.03 -10.10 -13.03
CA SER A 90 18.55 -8.78 -13.49
C SER A 90 17.95 -8.76 -14.89
N GLU A 91 18.38 -9.67 -15.78
CA GLU A 91 17.88 -9.77 -17.15
C GLU A 91 16.56 -10.54 -17.24
N THR A 92 16.12 -11.18 -16.16
CA THR A 92 14.86 -11.94 -16.16
C THR A 92 13.66 -11.02 -16.03
N GLU A 93 12.59 -11.32 -16.77
CA GLU A 93 11.33 -10.54 -16.72
C GLU A 93 10.75 -10.48 -15.30
N VAL A 94 10.91 -11.56 -14.52
CA VAL A 94 10.42 -11.65 -13.14
C VAL A 94 11.13 -10.63 -12.25
N PHE A 95 12.46 -10.51 -12.40
CA PHE A 95 13.26 -9.53 -11.67
C PHE A 95 12.87 -8.11 -12.07
N GLN A 96 12.82 -7.83 -13.38
CA GLN A 96 12.49 -6.49 -13.88
C GLN A 96 11.10 -6.04 -13.42
N THR A 97 10.11 -6.92 -13.49
CA THR A 97 8.74 -6.65 -13.01
C THR A 97 8.74 -6.31 -11.52
N ALA A 98 9.50 -7.06 -10.72
CA ALA A 98 9.61 -6.82 -9.28
C ALA A 98 10.32 -5.48 -8.97
N ASN A 99 11.38 -5.17 -9.72
CA ASN A 99 12.14 -3.94 -9.57
C ASN A 99 11.32 -2.70 -9.96
N THR A 100 10.52 -2.77 -11.03
CA THR A 100 9.58 -1.70 -11.39
C THR A 100 8.59 -1.43 -10.25
N LEU A 101 8.05 -2.47 -9.62
CA LEU A 101 7.12 -2.31 -8.49
C LEU A 101 7.80 -1.61 -7.29
N ILE A 102 9.06 -1.95 -6.99
CA ILE A 102 9.85 -1.27 -5.95
C ILE A 102 9.97 0.22 -6.27
N GLN A 103 10.40 0.56 -7.49
CA GLN A 103 10.58 1.95 -7.93
C GLN A 103 9.27 2.75 -7.90
N GLU A 104 8.15 2.15 -8.33
CA GLU A 104 6.83 2.77 -8.26
C GLU A 104 6.43 3.13 -6.81
N LEU A 105 6.76 2.26 -5.85
CA LEU A 105 6.40 2.46 -4.44
C LEU A 105 7.37 3.38 -3.69
N GLU A 106 8.64 3.47 -4.10
CA GLU A 106 9.59 4.46 -3.56
C GLU A 106 9.19 5.92 -3.87
N LEU A 107 8.49 6.13 -4.98
CA LEU A 107 8.01 7.46 -5.39
C LEU A 107 6.78 7.94 -4.62
N ILE A 108 6.15 7.06 -3.82
CA ILE A 108 4.99 7.40 -3.01
C ILE A 108 5.47 7.67 -1.57
N PRO A 109 5.57 8.93 -1.14
CA PRO A 109 5.97 9.23 0.23
C PRO A 109 5.03 8.57 1.24
N ALA A 110 5.62 8.02 2.31
CA ALA A 110 4.91 7.34 3.39
C ALA A 110 3.88 8.24 4.07
#